data_AF-A0A1V5CG99-F1
#
_entry.id   AF-A0A1V5CG99-F1
#
_cell.length_a   1.000
_cell.length_b   1.000
_cell.length_c   1.000
_cell.angle_alpha   90.00
_cell.angle_beta   90.00
_cell.angle_gamma   90.00
#
_symmetry.space_group_name_H-M   'P 1'
#
loop_
_entity.id
_entity.type
_entity.pdbx_description
1 polymer ?
#
loop_
_entity_poly.entity_id
_entity_poly.type
_entity_poly.pdbx_seq_one_letter_code
_entity_poly.pdbx_strand_id
1 'polypeptide(L)'
;MASGIAHRLHTCHLTRIVMSDIPIPIAVRRNVAFCEAVFEGTMEVEGVRADLIRDVSELKDVWGRNRIGVIVDSEGAFLDELRPDVVIDAIMAKRPESSIKRQDSFSIGVGPGFSAPDRADAVVESNRGHDLGRVIWQGEAEPYSGVPGLTAGYTRERVLRAPHEGTVRTVKTIGDMVKKDDIILYVDQTPVLARIDGVLRGLIRPIAVPSGEKLGDVDPRGIKGNCYTISEKARAIAGGVLEAIMHRFNVECG
;
A
#
# COMPACT_ATOMS: atom_id res chain seq x y z
N MET A 1 -1.54 -0.53 0.45
CA MET A 1 -2.07 -0.67 1.83
C MET A 1 -1.87 0.61 2.59
N ALA A 2 -0.66 1.18 2.55
CA ALA A 2 -0.35 2.53 3.04
C ALA A 2 -1.44 3.56 2.72
N SER A 3 -1.92 3.62 1.48
CA SER A 3 -3.01 4.56 1.11
C SER A 3 -4.34 4.30 1.81
N GLY A 4 -4.67 3.04 2.11
CA GLY A 4 -5.87 2.72 2.89
C GLY A 4 -5.75 3.11 4.36
N ILE A 5 -4.53 3.02 4.92
CA ILE A 5 -4.21 3.50 6.27
C ILE A 5 -4.33 5.02 6.30
N ALA A 6 -3.60 5.71 5.43
CA ALA A 6 -3.58 7.16 5.33
C ALA A 6 -4.99 7.73 5.07
N HIS A 7 -5.78 7.10 4.19
CA HIS A 7 -7.18 7.45 3.95
C HIS A 7 -8.01 7.35 5.23
N ARG A 8 -7.95 6.23 5.95
CA ARG A 8 -8.73 6.07 7.19
C ARG A 8 -8.34 7.10 8.25
N LEU A 9 -7.04 7.29 8.50
CA LEU A 9 -6.56 8.26 9.47
C LEU A 9 -7.06 9.67 9.12
N HIS A 10 -6.97 10.06 7.84
CA HIS A 10 -7.48 11.34 7.36
C HIS A 10 -8.99 11.49 7.58
N THR A 11 -9.79 10.47 7.22
CA THR A 11 -11.25 10.49 7.44
C THR A 11 -11.65 10.48 8.93
N CYS A 12 -10.73 10.08 9.82
CA CYS A 12 -10.89 10.17 11.27
C CYS A 12 -10.31 11.48 11.84
N HIS A 13 -10.05 12.48 11.01
CA HIS A 13 -9.53 13.81 11.37
C HIS A 13 -8.09 13.85 11.90
N LEU A 14 -7.32 12.77 11.72
CA LEU A 14 -5.86 12.79 11.88
C LEU A 14 -5.26 13.28 10.55
N THR A 15 -5.21 14.60 10.35
CA THR A 15 -4.96 15.19 9.02
C THR A 15 -3.51 15.57 8.74
N ARG A 16 -2.64 15.58 9.75
CA ARG A 16 -1.19 15.85 9.60
C ARG A 16 -0.44 14.59 9.15
N ILE A 17 -0.74 14.14 7.94
CA ILE A 17 -0.17 12.91 7.36
C ILE A 17 0.83 13.28 6.28
N VAL A 18 1.99 12.62 6.32
CA VAL A 18 2.94 12.55 5.22
C VAL A 18 3.26 11.08 4.94
N MET A 19 3.41 10.75 3.66
CA MET A 19 3.79 9.42 3.18
C MET A 19 5.10 9.55 2.42
N SER A 20 6.04 8.64 2.63
CA SER A 20 7.21 8.52 1.76
C SER A 20 7.09 7.33 0.82
N ASP A 21 7.72 7.43 -0.34
CA ASP A 21 7.90 6.34 -1.28
C ASP A 21 9.23 6.53 -2.04
N ILE A 22 9.62 5.51 -2.80
CA ILE A 22 10.80 5.56 -3.68
C ILE A 22 10.52 6.43 -4.92
N PRO A 23 11.55 6.88 -5.67
CA PRO A 23 11.36 7.75 -6.84
C PRO A 23 10.48 7.17 -7.96
N ILE A 24 10.42 5.84 -8.07
CA ILE A 24 9.59 5.13 -9.05
C ILE A 24 8.75 4.07 -8.30
N PRO A 25 7.63 4.45 -7.66
CA PRO A 25 6.80 3.53 -6.92
C PRO A 25 6.21 2.41 -7.79
N ILE A 26 6.19 1.17 -7.28
CA ILE A 26 5.75 -0.03 -8.00
C ILE A 26 4.30 -0.40 -7.61
N ALA A 27 3.37 0.56 -7.73
CA ALA A 27 1.97 0.32 -7.45
C ALA A 27 1.28 -0.39 -8.63
N VAL A 28 0.59 -1.50 -8.36
CA VAL A 28 -0.26 -2.16 -9.37
C VAL A 28 -1.72 -1.69 -9.30
N ARG A 29 -2.25 -1.41 -8.10
CA ARG A 29 -3.61 -0.88 -7.93
C ARG A 29 -3.56 0.65 -7.89
N ARG A 30 -3.15 1.23 -9.02
CA ARG A 30 -2.79 2.66 -9.15
C ARG A 30 -3.93 3.62 -8.82
N ASN A 31 -5.16 3.29 -9.24
CA ASN A 31 -6.34 4.13 -9.00
C ASN A 31 -6.72 4.30 -7.52
N VAL A 32 -6.06 3.59 -6.60
CA VAL A 32 -6.28 3.67 -5.15
C VAL A 32 -4.96 3.77 -4.36
N ALA A 33 -3.91 4.31 -5.00
CA ALA A 33 -2.58 4.44 -4.44
C ALA A 33 -2.11 5.90 -4.47
N PHE A 34 -1.97 6.53 -3.30
CA PHE A 34 -1.49 7.91 -3.18
C PHE A 34 -0.07 8.13 -3.74
N CYS A 35 0.76 7.09 -3.84
CA CYS A 35 2.08 7.20 -4.45
C CYS A 35 2.03 7.54 -5.95
N GLU A 36 0.88 7.44 -6.63
CA GLU A 36 0.74 7.99 -7.99
C GLU A 36 0.95 9.52 -8.04
N ALA A 37 0.82 10.23 -6.90
CA ALA A 37 1.17 11.64 -6.80
C ALA A 37 2.65 11.90 -7.14
N VAL A 38 3.55 10.92 -6.96
CA VAL A 38 4.95 11.03 -7.39
C VAL A 38 5.07 11.28 -8.91
N PHE A 39 4.14 10.75 -9.70
CA PHE A 39 4.13 10.92 -11.16
C PHE A 39 3.25 12.09 -11.61
N GLU A 40 2.07 12.24 -10.99
CA GLU A 40 1.04 13.18 -11.47
C GLU A 40 1.01 14.49 -10.65
N GLY A 41 1.85 14.63 -9.63
CA GLY A 41 1.89 15.75 -8.68
C GLY A 41 0.78 15.73 -7.62
N THR A 42 -0.34 15.06 -7.89
CA THR A 42 -1.46 14.89 -6.95
C THR A 42 -2.19 13.58 -7.23
N MET A 43 -2.90 13.06 -6.23
CA MET A 43 -3.75 11.88 -6.37
C MET A 43 -4.96 11.97 -5.45
N GLU A 44 -6.14 11.58 -5.96
CA GLU A 44 -7.36 11.48 -5.18
C GLU A 44 -7.79 10.02 -5.03
N VAL A 45 -8.06 9.60 -3.79
CA VAL A 45 -8.58 8.26 -3.48
C VAL A 45 -9.79 8.41 -2.58
N GLU A 46 -10.96 8.02 -3.09
CA GLU A 46 -12.25 8.09 -2.37
C GLU A 46 -12.48 9.43 -1.66
N GLY A 47 -12.28 10.54 -2.38
CA GLY A 47 -12.50 11.91 -1.91
C GLY A 47 -11.37 12.51 -1.06
N VAL A 48 -10.35 11.73 -0.68
CA VAL A 48 -9.15 12.24 0.01
C VAL A 48 -8.06 12.54 -1.01
N ARG A 49 -7.42 13.71 -0.91
CA ARG A 49 -6.36 14.14 -1.82
C ARG A 49 -4.99 14.09 -1.16
N ALA A 50 -3.99 13.71 -1.95
CA ALA A 50 -2.59 13.75 -1.59
C ALA A 50 -1.81 14.53 -2.64
N ASP A 51 -0.88 15.38 -2.20
CA ASP A 51 -0.03 16.20 -3.06
C ASP A 51 1.44 15.80 -2.88
N LEU A 52 2.18 15.76 -3.98
CA LEU A 52 3.63 15.60 -3.96
C LEU A 52 4.27 16.89 -3.40
N ILE A 53 5.15 16.72 -2.42
CA ILE A 53 5.99 17.77 -1.86
C ILE A 53 7.46 17.48 -2.15
N ARG A 54 8.28 18.54 -2.18
CA ARG A 54 9.73 18.42 -2.35
C ARG A 54 10.45 18.47 -1.02
N ASP A 55 9.87 19.19 -0.06
CA ASP A 55 10.48 19.46 1.24
C ASP A 55 9.44 19.47 2.37
N VAL A 56 9.84 19.11 3.58
CA VAL A 56 8.93 19.07 4.73
C VAL A 56 8.37 20.45 5.11
N SER A 57 9.04 21.54 4.73
CA SER A 57 8.53 22.91 4.90
C SER A 57 7.21 23.16 4.17
N GLU A 58 6.91 22.40 3.10
CA GLU A 58 5.65 22.50 2.35
C GLU A 58 4.46 21.85 3.08
N LEU A 59 4.71 20.99 4.08
CA LEU A 59 3.67 20.23 4.78
C LEU A 59 2.63 21.13 5.42
N LYS A 60 3.03 22.28 5.97
CA LYS A 60 2.09 23.22 6.61
C LYS A 60 1.03 23.72 5.64
N ASP A 61 1.41 24.00 4.39
CA ASP A 61 0.47 24.44 3.35
C ASP A 61 -0.41 23.28 2.89
N VAL A 62 0.18 22.11 2.62
CA VAL A 62 -0.56 20.90 2.19
C VAL A 62 -1.61 20.49 3.24
N TRP A 63 -1.23 20.44 4.51
CA TRP A 63 -2.16 20.16 5.61
C TRP A 63 -3.19 21.27 5.81
N GLY A 64 -2.80 22.54 5.60
CA GLY A 64 -3.73 23.67 5.61
C GLY A 64 -4.83 23.56 4.55
N ARG A 65 -4.54 22.89 3.43
CA ARG A 65 -5.50 22.55 2.38
C ARG A 65 -6.25 21.23 2.62
N ASN A 66 -6.11 20.63 3.82
CA ASN A 66 -6.67 19.35 4.23
C ASN A 66 -6.26 18.18 3.32
N ARG A 67 -4.99 18.16 2.88
CA ARG A 67 -4.43 17.12 2.00
C ARG A 67 -3.32 16.35 2.70
N ILE A 68 -3.04 15.16 2.18
CA ILE A 68 -1.92 14.32 2.60
C ILE A 68 -0.66 14.75 1.82
N GLY A 69 0.50 14.84 2.50
CA GLY A 69 1.78 15.03 1.82
C GLY A 69 2.33 13.70 1.29
N VAL A 70 2.91 13.69 0.09
CA VAL A 70 3.69 12.57 -0.45
C VAL A 70 5.09 13.09 -0.76
N ILE A 71 6.12 12.45 -0.22
CA ILE A 71 7.53 12.82 -0.44
C ILE A 71 8.29 11.65 -1.06
N VAL A 72 9.23 11.97 -1.96
CA VAL A 72 10.16 10.97 -2.49
C VAL A 72 11.38 10.92 -1.58
N ASP A 73 11.43 9.89 -0.74
CA ASP A 73 12.53 9.65 0.19
C ASP A 73 12.61 8.15 0.52
N SER A 74 13.55 7.46 -0.14
CA SER A 74 13.76 6.02 0.03
C SER A 74 14.33 5.63 1.39
N GLU A 75 15.05 6.54 2.05
CA GLU A 75 15.80 6.27 3.28
C GLU A 75 15.06 6.81 4.52
N GLY A 76 14.04 7.64 4.33
CA GLY A 76 13.25 8.22 5.41
C GLY A 76 14.02 9.29 6.21
N ALA A 77 14.98 9.95 5.58
CA ALA A 77 15.77 11.03 6.18
C ALA A 77 14.89 12.18 6.71
N PHE A 78 13.73 12.43 6.08
CA PHE A 78 12.78 13.46 6.53
C PHE A 78 12.24 13.22 7.96
N LEU A 79 12.31 11.99 8.47
CA LEU A 79 11.81 11.65 9.81
C LEU A 79 12.60 12.33 10.93
N ASP A 80 13.91 12.55 10.73
CA ASP A 80 14.79 13.20 11.71
C ASP A 80 14.44 14.69 11.87
N GLU A 81 14.05 15.34 10.77
CA GLU A 81 13.59 16.73 10.77
C GLU A 81 12.16 16.85 11.29
N LEU A 82 11.25 16.00 10.81
CA LEU A 82 9.83 16.08 11.11
C LEU A 82 9.49 15.66 12.54
N ARG A 83 10.18 14.64 13.07
CA ARG A 83 9.92 14.01 14.38
C ARG A 83 8.43 13.72 14.61
N PRO A 84 7.82 12.84 13.82
CA PRO A 84 6.39 12.57 13.91
C PRO A 84 6.03 11.85 15.21
N ASP A 85 4.81 12.06 15.71
CA ASP A 85 4.27 11.34 16.87
C ASP A 85 4.11 9.84 16.60
N VAL A 86 3.84 9.47 15.33
CA VAL A 86 3.57 8.11 14.89
C VAL A 86 4.32 7.81 13.59
N VAL A 87 5.00 6.66 13.54
CA VAL A 87 5.63 6.11 12.33
C VAL A 87 4.96 4.78 11.98
N ILE A 88 4.50 4.64 10.74
CA ILE A 88 3.82 3.43 10.27
C ILE A 88 4.59 2.87 9.09
N ASP A 89 5.09 1.64 9.22
CA ASP A 89 5.68 0.92 8.10
C ASP A 89 4.65 -0.05 7.49
N ALA A 90 4.26 0.25 6.26
CA ALA A 90 3.32 -0.54 5.47
C ALA A 90 3.97 -1.19 4.22
N ILE A 91 5.30 -1.33 4.21
CA ILE A 91 6.06 -2.02 3.16
C ILE A 91 5.77 -3.53 3.20
N MET A 92 5.41 -4.06 4.39
CA MET A 92 5.35 -5.51 4.69
C MET A 92 6.69 -6.17 4.34
N ALA A 93 7.73 -5.77 5.08
CA ALA A 93 9.06 -6.28 4.88
C ALA A 93 9.03 -7.81 4.86
N LYS A 94 9.34 -8.40 3.70
CA LYS A 94 9.45 -9.87 3.57
C LYS A 94 10.75 -10.39 4.19
N ARG A 95 11.38 -9.59 5.06
CA ARG A 95 12.63 -9.87 5.73
C ARG A 95 12.37 -9.73 7.24
N PRO A 96 12.74 -10.73 8.05
CA PRO A 96 12.42 -10.73 9.47
C PRO A 96 13.10 -9.63 10.27
N GLU A 97 14.15 -8.98 9.76
CA GLU A 97 15.04 -8.09 10.54
C GLU A 97 14.73 -6.59 10.47
N SER A 98 13.62 -6.17 9.87
CA SER A 98 13.26 -4.73 9.84
C SER A 98 12.87 -4.23 11.23
N SER A 99 13.51 -3.15 11.68
CA SER A 99 13.11 -2.38 12.86
C SER A 99 12.73 -0.97 12.44
N ILE A 100 11.60 -0.50 12.94
CA ILE A 100 11.10 0.87 12.74
C ILE A 100 10.95 1.59 14.07
N LYS A 101 11.40 0.96 15.16
CA LYS A 101 11.30 1.50 16.50
C LYS A 101 12.15 2.76 16.62
N ARG A 102 11.52 3.83 17.10
CA ARG A 102 12.18 5.12 17.35
C ARG A 102 11.88 5.53 18.78
N GLN A 103 12.84 6.17 19.44
CA GLN A 103 12.68 6.56 20.84
C GLN A 103 11.57 7.60 21.04
N ASP A 104 11.40 8.50 20.08
CA ASP A 104 10.52 9.67 20.18
C ASP A 104 9.22 9.54 19.38
N SER A 105 8.92 8.36 18.83
CA SER A 105 7.72 8.12 18.01
C SER A 105 7.08 6.78 18.36
N PHE A 106 5.75 6.72 18.33
CA PHE A 106 5.03 5.45 18.41
C PHE A 106 5.10 4.73 17.05
N SER A 107 5.72 3.56 17.02
CA SER A 107 6.03 2.80 15.80
C SER A 107 5.06 1.63 15.59
N ILE A 108 4.46 1.56 14.40
CA ILE A 108 3.48 0.52 14.03
C ILE A 108 3.96 -0.21 12.77
N GLY A 109 4.30 -1.49 12.91
CA GLY A 109 4.63 -2.36 11.79
C GLY A 109 3.37 -3.01 11.21
N VAL A 110 3.26 -3.12 9.89
CA VAL A 110 2.12 -3.79 9.25
C VAL A 110 2.57 -5.07 8.57
N GLY A 111 2.01 -6.20 9.03
CA GLY A 111 2.26 -7.51 8.48
C GLY A 111 3.62 -8.11 8.88
N PRO A 112 4.11 -9.10 8.11
CA PRO A 112 5.32 -9.84 8.46
C PRO A 112 6.55 -8.93 8.45
N GLY A 113 7.59 -9.36 9.17
CA GLY A 113 8.90 -8.66 9.24
C GLY A 113 9.08 -7.78 10.46
N PHE A 114 8.06 -7.64 11.31
CA PHE A 114 8.09 -6.84 12.53
C PHE A 114 7.71 -7.68 13.75
N SER A 115 8.34 -7.36 14.89
CA SER A 115 8.00 -7.90 16.20
C SER A 115 7.72 -6.77 17.20
N ALA A 116 6.67 -6.93 18.00
CA ALA A 116 6.37 -6.06 19.12
C ALA A 116 6.76 -6.73 20.45
N PRO A 117 7.25 -5.96 21.44
CA PRO A 117 7.51 -4.52 21.39
C PRO A 117 8.93 -4.18 20.87
N ASP A 118 9.73 -5.16 20.48
CA ASP A 118 11.18 -4.97 20.31
C ASP A 118 11.56 -4.17 19.07
N ARG A 119 10.90 -4.42 17.93
CA ARG A 119 11.22 -3.82 16.61
C ARG A 119 10.16 -2.82 16.11
N ALA A 120 8.98 -2.85 16.72
CA ALA A 120 7.92 -1.85 16.65
C ALA A 120 7.16 -1.85 17.98
N ASP A 121 6.46 -0.77 18.32
CA ASP A 121 5.66 -0.72 19.55
C ASP A 121 4.36 -1.53 19.41
N ALA A 122 3.84 -1.64 18.18
CA ALA A 122 2.73 -2.51 17.83
C ALA A 122 2.91 -3.10 16.42
N VAL A 123 2.35 -4.28 16.19
CA VAL A 123 2.25 -4.89 14.86
C VAL A 123 0.78 -5.10 14.49
N VAL A 124 0.40 -4.80 13.25
CA VAL A 124 -0.95 -5.05 12.74
C VAL A 124 -0.93 -6.23 11.78
N GLU A 125 -1.73 -7.26 12.06
CA GLU A 125 -1.84 -8.43 11.21
C GLU A 125 -2.38 -8.06 9.82
N SER A 126 -1.73 -8.59 8.77
CA SER A 126 -2.04 -8.30 7.38
C SER A 126 -2.53 -9.51 6.59
N ASN A 127 -2.31 -10.74 7.07
CA ASN A 127 -2.77 -11.94 6.41
C ASN A 127 -4.29 -12.05 6.48
N ARG A 128 -4.89 -12.61 5.42
CA ARG A 128 -6.34 -12.81 5.41
C ARG A 128 -6.67 -14.00 6.27
N GLY A 129 -7.53 -13.80 7.25
CA GLY A 129 -7.95 -14.84 8.18
C GLY A 129 -8.73 -14.23 9.33
N HIS A 130 -8.83 -14.98 10.42
CA HIS A 130 -9.50 -14.54 11.62
C HIS A 130 -8.88 -13.28 12.22
N ASP A 131 -7.53 -13.20 12.22
CA ASP A 131 -6.79 -12.12 12.85
C ASP A 131 -6.53 -10.90 11.94
N LEU A 132 -7.08 -10.84 10.72
CA LEU A 132 -6.82 -9.72 9.80
C LEU A 132 -7.14 -8.35 10.44
N GLY A 133 -6.12 -7.50 10.55
CA GLY A 133 -6.23 -6.15 11.13
C GLY A 133 -6.12 -6.11 12.66
N ARG A 134 -5.90 -7.25 13.33
CA ARG A 134 -5.69 -7.31 14.77
C ARG A 134 -4.37 -6.63 15.16
N VAL A 135 -4.39 -5.90 16.27
CA VAL A 135 -3.19 -5.31 16.89
C VAL A 135 -2.49 -6.34 17.79
N ILE A 136 -1.20 -6.50 17.58
CA ILE A 136 -0.30 -7.40 18.29
C ILE A 136 0.68 -6.52 19.08
N TRP A 137 0.51 -6.55 20.40
CA TRP A 137 1.36 -5.80 21.34
C TRP A 137 2.60 -6.58 21.80
N GLN A 138 2.55 -7.91 21.68
CA GLN A 138 3.64 -8.83 21.98
C GLN A 138 3.63 -9.97 20.96
N GLY A 139 4.73 -10.14 20.24
CA GLY A 139 4.89 -11.14 19.18
C GLY A 139 4.93 -10.55 17.78
N GLU A 140 4.64 -11.37 16.77
CA GLU A 140 4.80 -11.08 15.35
C GLU A 140 3.52 -11.38 14.57
N ALA A 141 3.33 -10.71 13.42
CA ALA A 141 2.30 -11.10 12.46
C ALA A 141 2.67 -12.43 11.77
N GLU A 142 1.67 -13.06 11.17
CA GLU A 142 1.87 -14.30 10.42
C GLU A 142 2.91 -14.14 9.28
N PRO A 143 3.80 -15.13 9.08
CA PRO A 143 4.81 -15.09 8.02
C PRO A 143 4.21 -14.92 6.62
N TYR A 144 4.97 -14.27 5.73
CA TYR A 144 4.56 -14.14 4.33
C TYR A 144 4.48 -15.50 3.63
N SER A 145 3.27 -15.95 3.33
CA SER A 145 3.04 -17.26 2.68
C SER A 145 3.40 -17.32 1.19
N GLY A 146 3.61 -16.17 0.53
CA GLY A 146 3.83 -16.10 -0.92
C GLY A 146 2.58 -16.40 -1.78
N VAL A 147 1.49 -16.85 -1.18
CA VAL A 147 0.25 -17.21 -1.88
C VAL A 147 -0.74 -16.04 -1.84
N PRO A 148 -1.19 -15.52 -3.00
CA PRO A 148 -2.24 -14.52 -3.02
C PRO A 148 -3.53 -15.09 -2.42
N GLY A 149 -4.21 -14.31 -1.56
CA GLY A 149 -5.48 -14.73 -0.96
C GLY A 149 -6.53 -15.12 -2.00
N LEU A 150 -7.32 -16.14 -1.66
CA LEU A 150 -8.39 -16.69 -2.48
C LEU A 150 -9.42 -15.63 -2.84
N THR A 151 -9.82 -15.58 -4.11
CA THR A 151 -10.90 -14.70 -4.59
C THR A 151 -11.70 -15.45 -5.64
N ALA A 152 -12.97 -15.74 -5.33
CA ALA A 152 -13.87 -16.52 -6.17
C ALA A 152 -13.23 -17.82 -6.73
N GLY A 153 -12.51 -18.57 -5.89
CA GLY A 153 -11.87 -19.83 -6.28
C GLY A 153 -10.45 -19.71 -6.84
N TYR A 154 -9.95 -18.50 -7.12
CA TYR A 154 -8.62 -18.29 -7.72
C TYR A 154 -7.60 -17.70 -6.75
N THR A 155 -6.32 -18.07 -6.92
CA THR A 155 -5.21 -17.56 -6.10
C THR A 155 -4.10 -16.97 -6.98
N ARG A 156 -3.18 -17.78 -7.50
CA ARG A 156 -2.02 -17.37 -8.30
C ARG A 156 -2.41 -16.96 -9.72
N GLU A 157 -3.44 -17.59 -10.27
CA GLU A 157 -3.94 -17.39 -11.63
C GLU A 157 -4.39 -15.95 -11.86
N ARG A 158 -4.87 -15.28 -10.80
CA ARG A 158 -5.34 -13.91 -10.88
C ARG A 158 -4.23 -12.87 -10.97
N VAL A 159 -2.97 -13.25 -10.74
CA VAL A 159 -1.82 -12.34 -10.66
C VAL A 159 -0.98 -12.41 -11.92
N LEU A 160 -0.74 -11.26 -12.54
CA LEU A 160 0.15 -11.12 -13.68
C LEU A 160 1.58 -10.90 -13.19
N ARG A 161 2.55 -11.60 -13.79
CA ARG A 161 3.97 -11.50 -13.45
C ARG A 161 4.84 -11.30 -14.68
N ALA A 162 5.93 -10.57 -14.51
CA ALA A 162 6.94 -10.40 -15.55
C ALA A 162 7.61 -11.76 -15.87
N PRO A 163 7.63 -12.19 -17.14
CA PRO A 163 8.28 -13.44 -17.51
C PRO A 163 9.82 -13.35 -17.44
N HIS A 164 10.37 -12.15 -17.62
CA HIS A 164 11.78 -11.80 -17.54
C HIS A 164 11.92 -10.33 -17.16
N GLU A 165 13.15 -9.86 -16.93
CA GLU A 165 13.42 -8.43 -16.81
C GLU A 165 13.19 -7.70 -18.14
N GLY A 166 12.71 -6.46 -18.09
CA GLY A 166 12.49 -5.68 -19.31
C GLY A 166 11.59 -4.47 -19.08
N THR A 167 11.18 -3.80 -20.17
CA THR A 167 10.33 -2.60 -20.10
C THR A 167 8.87 -2.95 -20.36
N VAL A 168 7.98 -2.51 -19.48
CA VAL A 168 6.54 -2.74 -19.64
C VAL A 168 5.94 -1.79 -20.68
N ARG A 169 5.13 -2.33 -21.59
CA ARG A 169 4.21 -1.58 -22.45
C ARG A 169 2.79 -2.12 -22.31
N THR A 170 1.85 -1.30 -21.85
CA THR A 170 0.46 -1.72 -21.61
C THR A 170 -0.36 -1.77 -22.90
N VAL A 171 -1.26 -2.74 -23.01
CA VAL A 171 -2.25 -2.86 -24.11
C VAL A 171 -3.66 -2.58 -23.60
N LYS A 172 -3.96 -3.06 -22.39
CA LYS A 172 -5.20 -2.80 -21.65
C LYS A 172 -5.00 -1.77 -20.56
N THR A 173 -6.09 -1.34 -19.93
CA THR A 173 -6.10 -0.38 -18.82
C THR A 173 -6.91 -0.89 -17.63
N ILE A 174 -6.67 -0.32 -16.44
CA ILE A 174 -7.41 -0.70 -15.22
C ILE A 174 -8.91 -0.46 -15.44
N GLY A 175 -9.72 -1.46 -15.14
CA GLY A 175 -11.17 -1.43 -15.31
C GLY A 175 -11.68 -2.02 -16.63
N ASP A 176 -10.80 -2.47 -17.52
CA ASP A 176 -11.18 -3.25 -18.70
C ASP A 176 -11.66 -4.65 -18.29
N MET A 177 -12.71 -5.12 -18.95
CA MET A 177 -13.10 -6.53 -18.90
C MET A 177 -12.16 -7.32 -19.81
N VAL A 178 -11.69 -8.47 -19.32
CA VAL A 178 -10.74 -9.31 -20.02
C VAL A 178 -11.21 -10.76 -20.02
N LYS A 179 -10.86 -11.46 -21.09
CA LYS A 179 -11.01 -12.90 -21.23
C LYS A 179 -9.67 -13.58 -21.04
N LYS A 180 -9.71 -14.83 -20.60
CA LYS A 180 -8.53 -15.69 -20.62
C LYS A 180 -7.87 -15.62 -22.00
N ASP A 181 -6.54 -15.56 -22.00
CA ASP A 181 -5.66 -15.46 -23.16
C ASP A 181 -5.65 -14.08 -23.86
N ASP A 182 -6.41 -13.09 -23.38
CA ASP A 182 -6.26 -11.70 -23.81
C ASP A 182 -4.86 -11.17 -23.49
N ILE A 183 -4.25 -10.46 -24.44
CA ILE A 183 -2.99 -9.73 -24.22
C ILE A 183 -3.26 -8.50 -23.36
N ILE A 184 -2.64 -8.44 -22.18
CA ILE A 184 -2.80 -7.33 -21.23
C ILE A 184 -1.72 -6.27 -21.43
N LEU A 185 -0.48 -6.73 -21.59
CA LEU A 185 0.71 -5.90 -21.75
C LEU A 185 1.82 -6.72 -22.42
N TYR A 186 2.91 -6.05 -22.74
CA TYR A 186 4.18 -6.67 -23.13
C TYR A 186 5.27 -6.32 -22.13
N VAL A 187 6.20 -7.25 -21.91
CA VAL A 187 7.53 -6.96 -21.38
C VAL A 187 8.48 -7.06 -22.55
N ASP A 188 9.01 -5.92 -22.99
CA ASP A 188 9.63 -5.72 -24.30
C ASP A 188 8.74 -6.24 -25.44
N GLN A 189 9.06 -7.40 -26.02
CA GLN A 189 8.28 -8.04 -27.09
C GLN A 189 7.48 -9.25 -26.61
N THR A 190 7.65 -9.68 -25.36
CA THR A 190 6.99 -10.88 -24.82
C THR A 190 5.60 -10.51 -24.30
N PRO A 191 4.51 -11.09 -24.83
CA PRO A 191 3.16 -10.79 -24.37
C PRO A 191 2.89 -11.41 -22.99
N VAL A 192 2.19 -10.68 -22.13
CA VAL A 192 1.66 -11.17 -20.87
C VAL A 192 0.13 -11.27 -20.97
N LEU A 193 -0.36 -12.50 -20.86
CA LEU A 193 -1.76 -12.84 -21.07
C LEU A 193 -2.55 -12.89 -19.77
N ALA A 194 -3.84 -12.58 -19.83
CA ALA A 194 -4.77 -12.91 -18.76
C ALA A 194 -4.92 -14.43 -18.63
N ARG A 195 -4.84 -14.95 -17.40
CA ARG A 195 -4.98 -16.40 -17.16
C ARG A 195 -6.41 -16.81 -16.80
N ILE A 196 -7.26 -15.83 -16.51
CA ILE A 196 -8.66 -16.00 -16.11
C ILE A 196 -9.50 -14.85 -16.67
N ASP A 197 -10.80 -15.08 -16.78
CA ASP A 197 -11.79 -14.06 -17.07
C ASP A 197 -11.96 -13.11 -15.87
N GLY A 198 -12.34 -11.86 -16.14
CA GLY A 198 -12.72 -10.91 -15.09
C GLY A 198 -12.50 -9.47 -15.48
N VAL A 199 -12.26 -8.62 -14.48
CA VAL A 199 -11.87 -7.22 -14.68
C VAL A 199 -10.40 -7.02 -14.33
N LEU A 200 -9.66 -6.29 -15.15
CA LEU A 200 -8.28 -5.91 -14.85
C LEU A 200 -8.27 -4.87 -13.71
N ARG A 201 -8.06 -5.33 -12.48
CA ARG A 201 -8.18 -4.50 -11.27
C ARG A 201 -6.90 -3.77 -10.92
N GLY A 202 -5.76 -4.35 -11.26
CA GLY A 202 -4.45 -3.72 -11.09
C GLY A 202 -3.62 -3.89 -12.35
N LEU A 203 -2.87 -2.84 -12.69
CA LEU A 203 -1.94 -2.79 -13.79
C LEU A 203 -0.83 -1.78 -13.45
N ILE A 204 0.41 -2.25 -13.48
CA ILE A 204 1.60 -1.43 -13.29
C ILE A 204 1.72 -0.35 -14.38
N ARG A 205 2.42 0.74 -14.06
CA ARG A 205 2.79 1.78 -15.04
C ARG A 205 3.81 1.21 -16.06
N PRO A 206 3.91 1.77 -17.28
CA PRO A 206 4.99 1.45 -18.22
C PRO A 206 6.37 1.85 -17.66
N ILE A 207 7.02 0.94 -16.95
CA ILE A 207 8.35 1.11 -16.34
C ILE A 207 9.21 -0.14 -16.57
N ALA A 208 10.51 -0.04 -16.28
CA ALA A 208 11.40 -1.20 -16.22
C ALA A 208 11.07 -2.06 -14.99
N VAL A 209 11.08 -3.37 -15.15
CA VAL A 209 10.75 -4.34 -14.11
C VAL A 209 11.73 -5.51 -14.10
N PRO A 210 12.03 -6.09 -12.92
CA PRO A 210 12.78 -7.34 -12.83
C PRO A 210 11.90 -8.54 -13.19
N SER A 211 12.55 -9.68 -13.42
CA SER A 211 11.85 -10.96 -13.62
C SER A 211 10.98 -11.32 -12.42
N GLY A 212 9.76 -11.82 -12.68
CA GLY A 212 8.80 -12.23 -11.66
C GLY A 212 8.04 -11.09 -10.97
N GLU A 213 8.34 -9.83 -11.28
CA GLU A 213 7.68 -8.65 -10.70
C GLU A 213 6.16 -8.72 -10.90
N LYS A 214 5.40 -8.23 -9.93
CA LYS A 214 3.93 -8.20 -10.04
C LYS A 214 3.53 -7.08 -10.99
N LEU A 215 2.93 -7.44 -12.12
CA LEU A 215 2.53 -6.47 -13.15
C LEU A 215 1.06 -6.05 -13.04
N GLY A 216 0.24 -6.83 -12.34
CA GLY A 216 -1.19 -6.56 -12.25
C GLY A 216 -1.97 -7.68 -11.57
N ASP A 217 -3.28 -7.49 -11.47
CA ASP A 217 -4.20 -8.55 -11.09
C ASP A 217 -5.56 -8.43 -11.79
N VAL A 218 -6.12 -9.56 -12.18
CA VAL A 218 -7.49 -9.71 -12.68
C VAL A 218 -8.38 -10.10 -11.50
N ASP A 219 -9.53 -9.45 -11.33
CA ASP A 219 -10.53 -9.80 -10.33
C ASP A 219 -11.64 -10.62 -11.01
N PRO A 220 -11.76 -11.94 -10.73
CA PRO A 220 -12.69 -12.83 -11.41
C PRO A 220 -14.16 -12.50 -11.15
N ARG A 221 -14.45 -11.67 -10.14
CA ARG A 221 -15.82 -11.23 -9.84
C ARG A 221 -16.36 -10.26 -10.90
N GLY A 222 -15.49 -9.66 -11.72
CA GLY A 222 -15.92 -8.77 -12.83
C GLY A 222 -16.54 -7.44 -12.39
N ILE A 223 -16.41 -7.05 -11.11
CA ILE A 223 -17.00 -5.82 -10.59
C ILE A 223 -16.05 -4.65 -10.83
N LYS A 224 -16.31 -3.86 -11.89
CA LYS A 224 -15.48 -2.71 -12.28
C LYS A 224 -15.28 -1.69 -11.16
N GLY A 225 -16.30 -1.44 -10.33
CA GLY A 225 -16.22 -0.50 -9.21
C GLY A 225 -15.10 -0.82 -8.21
N ASN A 226 -14.74 -2.09 -8.04
CA ASN A 226 -13.66 -2.52 -7.12
C ASN A 226 -12.25 -2.08 -7.57
N CYS A 227 -12.11 -1.56 -8.79
CA CYS A 227 -10.87 -0.99 -9.30
C CYS A 227 -10.58 0.41 -8.74
N TYR A 228 -11.61 1.07 -8.20
CA TYR A 228 -11.56 2.47 -7.76
C TYR A 228 -11.82 2.62 -6.25
N THR A 229 -11.87 1.50 -5.53
CA THR A 229 -12.13 1.49 -4.09
C THR A 229 -11.06 0.75 -3.31
N ILE A 230 -10.79 1.26 -2.10
CA ILE A 230 -9.89 0.68 -1.12
C ILE A 230 -10.44 -0.69 -0.73
N SER A 231 -9.60 -1.71 -0.92
CA SER A 231 -9.97 -3.10 -0.63
C SER A 231 -10.29 -3.30 0.85
N GLU A 232 -11.17 -4.25 1.12
CA GLU A 232 -11.51 -4.80 2.43
C GLU A 232 -10.28 -5.13 3.29
N LYS A 233 -9.22 -5.75 2.72
CA LYS A 233 -7.97 -6.01 3.46
C LYS A 233 -7.29 -4.72 3.93
N ALA A 234 -7.19 -3.73 3.05
CA ALA A 234 -6.57 -2.45 3.40
C ALA A 234 -7.42 -1.68 4.43
N ARG A 235 -8.76 -1.79 4.38
CA ARG A 235 -9.65 -1.20 5.39
C ARG A 235 -9.51 -1.84 6.76
N ALA A 236 -9.42 -3.18 6.81
CA ALA A 236 -9.23 -3.90 8.07
C ALA A 236 -7.89 -3.54 8.74
N ILE A 237 -6.79 -3.57 7.96
CA ILE A 237 -5.46 -3.13 8.43
C ILE A 237 -5.50 -1.68 8.92
N ALA A 238 -6.11 -0.78 8.16
CA ALA A 238 -6.24 0.61 8.58
C ALA A 238 -7.00 0.75 9.90
N GLY A 239 -8.00 -0.11 10.15
CA GLY A 239 -8.72 -0.18 11.42
C GLY A 239 -7.79 -0.53 12.58
N GLY A 240 -6.97 -1.56 12.43
CA GLY A 240 -5.96 -1.93 13.43
C GLY A 240 -4.93 -0.82 13.70
N VAL A 241 -4.48 -0.13 12.66
CA VAL A 241 -3.56 1.02 12.83
C VAL A 241 -4.22 2.14 13.63
N LEU A 242 -5.46 2.49 13.29
CA LEU A 242 -6.21 3.49 14.03
C LEU A 242 -6.43 3.06 15.50
N GLU A 243 -6.79 1.80 15.73
CA GLU A 243 -6.94 1.23 17.07
C GLU A 243 -5.65 1.38 17.89
N ALA A 244 -4.50 1.02 17.32
CA ALA A 244 -3.21 1.14 17.99
C ALA A 244 -2.88 2.59 18.38
N ILE A 245 -3.14 3.55 17.48
CA ILE A 245 -2.95 4.99 17.75
C ILE A 245 -3.88 5.43 18.88
N MET A 246 -5.17 5.08 18.81
CA MET A 246 -6.12 5.46 19.85
C MET A 246 -5.77 4.83 21.21
N HIS A 247 -5.34 3.58 21.25
CA HIS A 247 -4.88 2.94 22.48
C HIS A 247 -3.69 3.67 23.11
N ARG A 248 -2.78 4.22 22.30
CA ARG A 248 -1.58 4.92 22.78
C ARG A 248 -1.85 6.34 23.26
N PHE A 249 -2.73 7.08 22.58
CA PHE A 249 -2.89 8.53 22.76
C PHE A 249 -4.25 8.96 23.31
N ASN A 250 -5.29 8.13 23.21
CA ASN A 250 -6.62 8.41 23.74
C ASN A 250 -6.79 7.76 25.12
N VAL A 251 -5.94 8.17 26.06
CA VAL A 251 -5.98 7.75 27.46
C VAL A 251 -6.80 8.74 28.28
N GLU A 252 -7.49 8.26 29.31
CA GLU A 252 -8.17 9.14 30.27
C GLU A 252 -7.13 10.05 30.93
N CYS A 253 -7.36 11.36 30.89
CA CYS A 253 -6.62 12.28 31.73
C CYS A 253 -7.02 12.00 33.18
N GLY A 254 -6.14 11.34 33.92
CA GLY A 254 -6.22 11.26 35.38
C GLY A 254 -6.08 12.62 36.06
#